data_AF-A0A3C1JXB2-F1
#
_entry.id   AF-A0A3C1JXB2-F1
#
_cell.length_a   1.000
_cell.length_b   1.000
_cell.length_c   1.000
_cell.angle_alpha   90.00
_cell.angle_beta   90.00
_cell.angle_gamma   90.00
#
_symmetry.space_group_name_H-M   'P 1'
#
loop_
_entity.id
_entity.type
_entity.pdbx_description
1 polymer ?
#
loop_
_entity_poly.entity_id
_entity_poly.type
_entity_poly.pdbx_seq_one_letter_code
_entity_poly.pdbx_strand_id
1 'polypeptide(L)'
;MKLTIEKTHDTPYVNLDNGLIEIKGRSMPENVLIFFEPIFKWIKKYVEKPAEFTKIDLFLSYTNSCSIKHISDMLRILNTKYKEGFNMKIFWTYEQNDEEAKEAGHELESLLNIPFEYIETETESKNVKRILVKNLLTGKIGEISQRYWDTIVGNGHDKDFELLEK
;
A
#
# COMPACT_ATOMS: atom_id res chain seq x y z
N MET A 1 7.33 -15.99 14.05
CA MET A 1 7.05 -14.64 14.60
C MET A 1 6.16 -13.95 13.60
N LYS A 2 5.10 -13.27 14.04
CA LYS A 2 4.14 -12.65 13.14
C LYS A 2 3.84 -11.21 13.56
N LEU A 3 3.68 -10.30 12.60
CA LEU A 3 3.20 -8.93 12.80
C LEU A 3 2.14 -8.64 11.74
N THR A 4 0.99 -8.13 12.17
CA THR A 4 -0.07 -7.68 11.26
C THR A 4 -0.50 -6.27 11.68
N ILE A 5 -0.56 -5.35 10.72
CA ILE A 5 -1.04 -3.98 10.90
C ILE A 5 -2.13 -3.75 9.85
N GLU A 6 -3.34 -3.42 10.30
CA GLU A 6 -4.45 -3.12 9.40
C GLU A 6 -4.21 -1.80 8.66
N LYS A 7 -4.63 -1.73 7.39
CA LYS A 7 -4.55 -0.49 6.63
C LYS A 7 -5.45 0.58 7.24
N THR A 8 -5.00 1.83 7.15
CA THR A 8 -5.84 2.99 7.42
C THR A 8 -5.96 3.83 6.15
N HIS A 9 -6.44 5.07 6.29
CA HIS A 9 -6.49 6.00 5.17
C HIS A 9 -5.08 6.44 4.70
N ASP A 10 -4.12 6.50 5.61
CA ASP A 10 -2.76 7.01 5.38
C ASP A 10 -1.65 5.98 5.63
N THR A 11 -1.98 4.82 6.21
CA THR A 11 -1.00 3.78 6.52
C THR A 11 -1.29 2.49 5.76
N PRO A 12 -0.24 1.79 5.30
CA PRO A 12 -0.44 0.58 4.52
C PRO A 12 -0.86 -0.55 5.44
N TYR A 13 -1.50 -1.56 4.85
CA TYR A 13 -1.59 -2.88 5.44
C TYR A 13 -0.18 -3.49 5.48
N VAL A 14 0.16 -4.14 6.59
CA VAL A 14 1.44 -4.83 6.76
C VAL A 14 1.18 -6.22 7.30
N ASN A 15 1.76 -7.24 6.67
CA ASN A 15 1.70 -8.62 7.13
C ASN A 15 3.08 -9.26 6.99
N LEU A 16 3.70 -9.50 8.14
CA LEU A 16 5.03 -10.08 8.23
C LEU A 16 4.92 -11.43 8.93
N ASP A 17 5.27 -12.48 8.21
CA ASP A 17 5.30 -13.86 8.70
C ASP A 17 6.56 -14.56 8.22
N ASN A 18 6.81 -15.78 8.68
CA ASN A 18 7.97 -16.54 8.27
C ASN A 18 7.95 -16.82 6.75
N GLY A 19 8.87 -16.23 6.01
CA GLY A 19 8.94 -16.34 4.55
C GLY A 19 8.00 -15.39 3.79
N LEU A 20 7.30 -14.48 4.47
CA LEU A 20 6.40 -13.51 3.85
C LEU A 20 6.59 -12.10 4.46
N ILE A 21 6.87 -11.13 3.61
CA ILE A 21 6.89 -9.71 3.95
C ILE A 21 5.93 -9.02 2.98
N GLU A 22 4.79 -8.56 3.47
CA GLU A 22 3.74 -7.96 2.65
C GLU A 22 3.44 -6.53 3.14
N ILE A 23 3.50 -5.55 2.23
CA ILE A 23 3.16 -4.14 2.50
C ILE A 23 2.28 -3.63 1.35
N LYS A 24 1.03 -3.25 1.67
CA LYS A 24 0.02 -2.91 0.65
C LYS A 24 -0.78 -1.64 0.99
N GLY A 25 -0.92 -0.73 0.05
CA GLY A 25 -1.76 0.47 0.13
C GLY A 25 -0.97 1.78 0.25
N ARG A 26 -1.61 2.80 0.81
CA ARG A 26 -1.04 4.15 0.95
C ARG A 26 -0.05 4.19 2.11
N SER A 27 1.09 4.85 1.92
CA SER A 27 2.12 5.03 2.94
C SER A 27 2.51 6.50 3.08
N MET A 28 1.77 7.17 3.95
CA MET A 28 1.96 8.56 4.35
C MET A 28 1.57 8.76 5.84
N PRO A 29 2.14 7.98 6.78
CA PRO A 29 1.83 8.11 8.19
C PRO A 29 2.20 9.51 8.71
N GLU A 30 1.38 10.06 9.61
CA GLU A 30 1.66 11.31 10.31
C GLU A 30 3.03 11.27 11.02
N ASN A 31 3.36 10.13 11.64
CA ASN A 31 4.66 9.88 12.22
C ASN A 31 5.30 8.60 11.64
N VAL A 32 6.10 8.78 10.59
CA VAL A 32 6.79 7.69 9.89
C VAL A 32 7.72 6.88 10.80
N LEU A 33 8.39 7.53 11.75
CA LEU A 33 9.32 6.85 12.65
C LEU A 33 8.58 5.87 13.56
N ILE A 34 7.49 6.32 14.18
CA ILE A 34 6.65 5.47 15.05
C ILE A 34 6.02 4.33 14.25
N PHE A 35 5.52 4.61 13.04
CA PHE A 35 4.87 3.59 12.22
C PHE A 35 5.85 2.47 11.79
N PHE A 36 7.05 2.82 11.33
CA PHE A 36 8.01 1.85 10.83
C PHE A 36 8.85 1.16 11.92
N GLU A 37 8.92 1.70 13.14
CA GLU A 37 9.67 1.10 14.25
C GLU A 37 9.35 -0.41 14.49
N PRO A 38 8.08 -0.83 14.65
CA PRO A 38 7.75 -2.25 14.84
C PRO A 38 8.12 -3.11 13.62
N ILE A 39 8.04 -2.55 12.41
CA ILE A 39 8.39 -3.23 11.16
C ILE A 39 9.91 -3.47 11.12
N PHE A 40 10.71 -2.44 11.40
CA PHE A 40 12.17 -2.57 11.47
C PHE A 40 12.62 -3.57 12.53
N LYS A 41 12.00 -3.54 13.71
CA LYS A 41 12.29 -4.48 14.79
C LYS A 41 12.00 -5.91 14.36
N TRP A 42 10.88 -6.13 13.67
CA TRP A 42 10.53 -7.44 13.15
C TRP A 42 11.55 -7.90 12.09
N ILE A 43 11.88 -7.04 11.12
CA ILE A 43 12.80 -7.37 10.03
C ILE A 43 14.20 -7.71 10.56
N LYS A 44 14.73 -6.92 11.50
CA LYS A 44 16.02 -7.18 12.14
C LYS A 44 16.07 -8.54 12.82
N LYS A 45 14.98 -8.98 13.43
CA LYS A 45 14.88 -10.30 14.05
C LYS A 45 14.67 -11.42 13.02
N TYR A 46 13.90 -11.16 11.97
CA TYR A 46 13.68 -12.13 10.89
C TYR A 46 15.00 -12.51 10.19
N VAL A 47 15.86 -11.52 9.92
CA VAL A 47 17.12 -11.74 9.22
C VAL A 47 18.17 -12.56 9.99
N GLU A 48 17.97 -12.80 11.29
CA GLU A 48 18.83 -13.69 12.08
C GLU A 48 18.68 -15.16 11.64
N LYS A 49 17.47 -15.55 11.23
CA LYS A 49 17.15 -16.88 10.72
C LYS A 49 16.02 -16.79 9.69
N PRO A 50 16.30 -16.30 8.47
CA PRO A 50 15.31 -16.21 7.40
C PRO A 50 14.72 -17.59 7.07
N ALA A 51 13.52 -17.60 6.50
CA ALA A 51 13.00 -18.80 5.87
C ALA A 51 13.87 -19.21 4.66
N GLU A 52 13.73 -20.46 4.21
CA GLU A 52 14.43 -20.97 3.03
C GLU A 52 14.18 -20.09 1.80
N PHE A 53 12.94 -19.61 1.65
CA PHE A 53 12.56 -18.62 0.67
C PHE A 53 11.75 -17.50 1.34
N THR A 54 12.08 -16.25 1.00
CA THR A 54 11.33 -15.07 1.44
C THR A 54 10.64 -14.39 0.27
N LYS A 55 9.31 -14.37 0.31
CA LYS A 55 8.47 -13.58 -0.59
C LYS A 55 8.30 -12.17 -0.04
N ILE A 56 8.65 -11.16 -0.83
CA ILE A 56 8.50 -9.75 -0.45
C ILE A 56 7.47 -9.11 -1.40
N ASP A 57 6.23 -8.99 -0.97
CA ASP A 57 5.11 -8.45 -1.75
C ASP A 57 4.90 -6.96 -1.43
N LEU A 58 5.14 -6.09 -2.40
CA LEU A 58 4.99 -4.64 -2.26
C LEU A 58 3.93 -4.13 -3.24
N PHE A 59 2.92 -3.44 -2.72
CA PHE A 59 1.95 -2.69 -3.53
C PHE A 59 1.73 -1.32 -2.89
N LEU A 60 2.34 -0.28 -3.45
CA LEU A 60 2.34 1.05 -2.84
C LEU A 60 1.53 2.02 -3.67
N SER A 61 0.21 2.07 -3.42
CA SER A 61 -0.74 2.85 -4.23
C SER A 61 -0.57 4.37 -4.10
N TYR A 62 0.14 4.84 -3.08
CA TYR A 62 0.55 6.23 -2.91
C TYR A 62 1.60 6.32 -1.81
N THR A 63 2.69 7.04 -2.02
CA THR A 63 3.74 7.18 -1.01
C THR A 63 4.30 8.59 -0.98
N ASN A 64 4.82 9.01 0.17
CA ASN A 64 5.71 10.16 0.24
C ASN A 64 7.19 9.72 0.29
N SER A 65 8.09 10.66 0.01
CA SER A 65 9.54 10.38 -0.03
C SER A 65 10.08 9.83 1.28
N CYS A 66 9.53 10.23 2.43
CA CYS A 66 9.92 9.68 3.73
C CYS A 66 9.58 8.20 3.86
N SER A 67 8.38 7.78 3.43
CA SER A 67 7.96 6.38 3.51
C SER A 67 8.75 5.50 2.56
N ILE A 68 9.01 5.96 1.33
CA ILE A 68 9.89 5.26 0.37
C ILE A 68 11.30 5.07 0.94
N LYS A 69 11.86 6.10 1.60
CA LYS A 69 13.16 5.98 2.27
C LYS A 69 13.16 4.86 3.31
N HIS A 70 12.14 4.77 4.17
CA HIS A 70 12.06 3.73 5.20
C HIS A 70 11.87 2.33 4.58
N ILE A 71 11.11 2.21 3.50
CA ILE A 71 10.97 0.98 2.75
C ILE A 71 12.33 0.58 2.13
N SER A 72 13.04 1.51 1.50
CA SER A 72 14.39 1.27 0.96
C SER A 72 15.37 0.82 2.04
N ASP A 73 15.39 1.49 3.19
CA ASP A 73 16.26 1.13 4.32
C ASP A 73 15.96 -0.27 4.86
N MET A 74 14.68 -0.67 4.93
CA MET A 74 14.28 -2.03 5.26
C MET A 74 14.75 -3.05 4.21
N LEU A 75 14.55 -2.76 2.92
CA LEU A 75 14.98 -3.64 1.83
C LEU A 75 16.50 -3.81 1.79
N ARG A 76 17.28 -2.79 2.18
CA ARG A 76 18.73 -2.89 2.29
C ARG A 76 19.18 -3.89 3.35
N ILE A 77 18.46 -4.00 4.47
CA ILE A 77 18.74 -5.02 5.51
C ILE A 77 18.51 -6.42 4.93
N LEU A 78 17.42 -6.63 4.19
CA LEU A 78 17.12 -7.90 3.52
C LEU A 78 18.17 -8.22 2.43
N ASN A 79 18.61 -7.20 1.68
CA ASN A 79 19.60 -7.35 0.63
C ASN A 79 20.95 -7.83 1.15
N THR A 80 21.35 -7.41 2.35
CA THR A 80 22.55 -7.96 3.01
C THR A 80 22.43 -9.47 3.19
N LYS A 81 21.27 -9.98 3.63
CA LYS A 81 21.06 -11.43 3.75
C LYS A 81 20.97 -12.14 2.41
N TYR A 82 20.34 -11.54 1.42
CA TYR A 82 20.33 -12.10 0.07
C TYR A 82 21.76 -12.31 -0.47
N LYS A 83 22.66 -11.34 -0.24
CA LYS A 83 24.09 -11.46 -0.59
C LYS A 83 24.84 -12.56 0.16
N GLU A 84 24.36 -12.96 1.33
CA GLU A 84 24.90 -14.10 2.09
C GLU A 84 24.41 -15.47 1.54
N GLY A 85 23.53 -15.47 0.53
CA GLY A 85 23.04 -16.67 -0.15
C GLY A 85 21.61 -17.08 0.23
N PHE A 86 20.89 -16.28 1.02
CA PHE A 86 19.49 -16.54 1.34
C PHE A 86 18.58 -16.20 0.15
N ASN A 87 17.63 -17.09 -0.15
CA ASN A 87 16.75 -16.92 -1.30
C ASN A 87 15.60 -15.96 -0.99
N MET A 88 15.49 -14.89 -1.77
CA MET A 88 14.46 -13.85 -1.62
C MET A 88 14.04 -13.36 -3.00
N LYS A 89 12.80 -12.90 -3.11
CA LYS A 89 12.30 -12.25 -4.33
C LYS A 89 11.31 -11.15 -3.98
N ILE A 90 11.44 -10.01 -4.64
CA ILE A 90 10.53 -8.88 -4.52
C ILE A 90 9.49 -8.96 -5.63
N PHE A 91 8.21 -8.88 -5.27
CA PHE A 91 7.09 -8.76 -6.18
C PHE A 91 6.58 -7.32 -6.04
N TRP A 92 6.86 -6.50 -7.04
CA TRP A 92 6.47 -5.10 -7.09
C TRP A 92 5.19 -4.96 -7.90
N THR A 93 4.08 -4.75 -7.22
CA THR A 93 2.78 -4.52 -7.85
C THR A 93 2.54 -3.03 -8.03
N TYR A 94 2.07 -2.62 -9.21
CA TYR A 94 1.71 -1.23 -9.54
C TYR A 94 0.50 -1.21 -10.47
N GLU A 95 -0.25 -0.10 -10.47
CA GLU A 95 -1.41 0.05 -11.36
C GLU A 95 -0.96 0.45 -12.78
N GLN A 96 -1.69 -0.01 -13.81
CA GLN A 96 -1.35 0.21 -15.23
C GLN A 96 -1.07 1.67 -15.64
N ASN A 97 -1.64 2.65 -14.93
CA ASN A 97 -1.47 4.07 -15.24
C ASN A 97 -0.64 4.82 -14.19
N ASP A 98 0.02 4.09 -13.29
CA ASP A 98 0.86 4.63 -12.22
C ASP A 98 2.35 4.47 -12.58
N GLU A 99 2.80 5.28 -13.53
CA GLU A 99 4.21 5.31 -13.96
C GLU A 99 5.15 5.78 -12.83
N GLU A 100 4.66 6.60 -11.88
CA GLU A 100 5.45 7.02 -10.72
C GLU A 100 5.76 5.83 -9.81
N ALA A 101 4.77 4.97 -9.50
CA ALA A 101 4.99 3.76 -8.73
C ALA A 101 5.90 2.76 -9.45
N LYS A 102 5.79 2.66 -10.78
CA LYS A 102 6.66 1.80 -11.58
C LYS A 102 8.12 2.27 -11.53
N GLU A 103 8.36 3.57 -11.74
CA GLU A 103 9.69 4.16 -11.69
C GLU A 103 10.31 4.00 -10.29
N ALA A 104 9.55 4.22 -9.22
CA ALA A 104 10.02 3.97 -7.86
C ALA A 104 10.46 2.52 -7.64
N GLY A 105 9.78 1.55 -8.28
CA GLY A 105 10.20 0.16 -8.29
C GLY A 105 11.57 -0.03 -8.94
N HIS A 106 11.78 0.56 -10.13
CA HIS A 106 13.05 0.52 -10.86
C HIS A 106 14.19 1.22 -10.10
N GLU A 107 13.92 2.36 -9.45
CA GLU A 107 14.87 3.04 -8.60
C GLU A 107 15.33 2.14 -7.45
N LEU A 108 14.39 1.46 -6.77
CA LEU A 108 14.72 0.52 -5.70
C LEU A 108 15.49 -0.69 -6.22
N GLU A 109 15.09 -1.27 -7.35
CA GLU A 109 15.78 -2.38 -8.00
C GLU A 109 17.25 -2.04 -8.30
N SER A 110 17.53 -0.83 -8.78
CA SER A 110 18.89 -0.37 -9.08
C SER A 110 19.84 -0.36 -7.87
N LEU A 111 19.29 -0.34 -6.65
CA LEU A 111 20.02 -0.29 -5.38
C LEU A 111 20.20 -1.66 -4.72
N LEU A 112 19.58 -2.71 -5.26
CA LEU A 112 19.43 -4.01 -4.60
C LEU A 112 19.91 -5.14 -5.52
N ASN A 113 20.23 -6.29 -4.92
CA ASN A 113 20.61 -7.50 -5.65
C ASN A 113 19.51 -8.56 -5.63
N ILE A 114 18.49 -8.37 -4.78
CA ILE A 114 17.30 -9.21 -4.72
C ILE A 114 16.57 -9.09 -6.07
N PRO A 115 16.18 -10.19 -6.72
CA PRO A 115 15.45 -10.14 -7.98
C PRO A 115 14.06 -9.51 -7.79
N PHE A 116 13.67 -8.66 -8.74
CA PHE A 116 12.34 -8.06 -8.81
C PHE A 116 11.48 -8.80 -9.85
N GLU A 117 10.20 -8.91 -9.55
CA GLU A 117 9.14 -9.27 -10.49
C GLU A 117 8.09 -8.17 -10.45
N TYR A 118 7.84 -7.56 -11.61
CA TYR A 118 6.89 -6.48 -11.77
C TYR A 118 5.51 -7.05 -12.14
N ILE A 119 4.49 -6.70 -11.36
CA ILE A 119 3.12 -7.12 -11.55
C ILE A 119 2.28 -5.87 -11.84
N GLU A 120 1.79 -5.76 -13.07
CA GLU A 120 0.85 -4.72 -13.45
C GLU A 120 -0.58 -5.14 -13.07
N THR A 121 -1.34 -4.27 -12.42
CA THR A 121 -2.76 -4.49 -12.08
C THR A 121 -3.66 -3.41 -12.66
N GLU A 122 -4.94 -3.72 -12.83
CA GLU A 122 -5.94 -2.72 -13.18
C GLU A 122 -6.11 -1.69 -12.06
N THR A 123 -6.21 -0.40 -12.42
CA THR A 123 -6.48 0.70 -11.48
C THR A 123 -7.80 0.47 -10.74
N GLU A 124 -7.81 0.55 -9.40
CA GLU A 124 -9.03 0.40 -8.58
C GLU A 124 -10.14 1.39 -9.02
N SER A 125 -9.76 2.53 -9.60
CA SER A 125 -10.67 3.57 -10.12
C SER A 125 -11.69 3.08 -11.16
N LYS A 126 -11.42 2.00 -11.90
CA LYS A 126 -12.36 1.48 -12.91
C LYS A 126 -13.55 0.75 -12.31
N ASN A 127 -13.48 0.32 -11.05
CA ASN A 127 -14.54 -0.43 -10.36
C ASN A 127 -15.24 0.37 -9.25
N VAL A 128 -14.95 1.67 -9.12
CA VAL A 128 -15.65 2.52 -8.16
C VAL A 128 -17.10 2.69 -8.62
N LYS A 129 -18.02 1.95 -8.00
CA LYS A 129 -19.47 2.13 -8.21
C LYS A 129 -19.80 3.61 -8.02
N ARG A 130 -20.31 4.23 -9.07
CA ARG A 130 -20.75 5.63 -9.05
C ARG A 130 -22.25 5.70 -8.95
N ILE A 131 -22.72 6.71 -8.22
CA ILE A 131 -24.14 6.97 -8.00
C ILE A 131 -24.41 8.43 -8.31
N LEU A 132 -25.61 8.68 -8.82
CA LEU A 132 -26.08 10.00 -9.14
C LEU A 132 -26.85 10.52 -7.93
N VAL A 133 -26.47 11.68 -7.41
CA VAL A 133 -27.13 12.31 -6.27
C VAL A 133 -27.62 13.70 -6.63
N LYS A 134 -28.76 14.08 -6.07
CA LYS A 134 -29.25 15.45 -6.08
C LYS A 134 -29.10 16.04 -4.69
N ASN A 135 -28.40 17.16 -4.57
CA ASN A 135 -28.36 17.92 -3.33
C ASN A 135 -29.66 18.70 -3.17
N LEU A 136 -30.43 18.43 -2.10
CA LEU A 136 -31.76 19.01 -1.87
C LEU A 136 -31.68 20.49 -1.47
N LEU A 137 -30.56 20.94 -0.92
CA LEU A 137 -30.36 22.34 -0.52
C LEU A 137 -30.09 23.26 -1.73
N THR A 138 -29.38 22.76 -2.74
CA THR A 138 -28.94 23.55 -3.89
C THR A 138 -29.65 23.18 -5.20
N GLY A 139 -30.34 22.04 -5.23
CA GLY A 139 -30.93 21.45 -6.43
C GLY A 139 -29.92 20.88 -7.42
N LYS A 140 -28.60 20.95 -7.13
CA LYS A 140 -27.55 20.47 -8.03
C LYS A 140 -27.51 18.95 -8.09
N ILE A 141 -27.31 18.42 -9.28
CA ILE A 141 -27.12 16.99 -9.53
C ILE A 141 -25.64 16.75 -9.81
N GLY A 142 -25.07 15.72 -9.19
CA GLY A 142 -23.68 15.33 -9.38
C GLY A 142 -23.52 13.81 -9.31
N GLU A 143 -22.48 13.31 -9.97
CA GLU A 143 -22.05 11.93 -9.84
C GLU A 143 -20.96 11.84 -8.76
N ILE A 144 -21.12 10.92 -7.81
CA ILE A 144 -20.17 10.68 -6.72
C ILE A 144 -19.84 9.19 -6.60
N SER A 145 -18.74 8.86 -5.91
CA SER A 145 -18.42 7.46 -5.60
C SER A 145 -19.32 6.92 -4.49
N GLN A 146 -19.63 5.62 -4.52
CA GLN A 146 -20.31 4.92 -3.44
C GLN A 146 -19.60 5.11 -2.09
N ARG A 147 -18.26 5.10 -2.09
CA ARG A 147 -17.46 5.36 -0.88
C ARG A 147 -17.67 6.78 -0.31
N TYR A 148 -17.84 7.78 -1.17
CA TYR A 148 -18.15 9.13 -0.73
C TYR A 148 -19.57 9.21 -0.16
N TRP A 149 -20.52 8.50 -0.78
CA TRP A 149 -21.87 8.36 -0.24
C TRP A 149 -21.89 7.69 1.14
N ASP A 150 -21.16 6.60 1.33
CA ASP A 150 -21.08 5.92 2.62
C ASP A 150 -20.51 6.86 3.71
N THR A 151 -19.59 7.76 3.34
CA THR A 151 -19.10 8.83 4.23
C THR A 151 -20.20 9.85 4.56
N ILE A 152 -21.02 10.26 3.59
CA ILE A 152 -22.15 11.18 3.81
C ILE A 152 -23.16 10.56 4.78
N VAL A 153 -23.51 9.29 4.57
CA VAL A 153 -24.42 8.52 5.42
C VAL A 153 -23.84 8.34 6.81
N GLY A 154 -22.57 7.97 6.92
CA GLY A 154 -21.87 7.80 8.21
C GLY A 154 -21.84 9.08 9.04
N ASN A 155 -21.83 10.24 8.39
CA ASN A 155 -21.90 11.55 9.05
C ASN A 155 -23.33 12.08 9.26
N GLY A 156 -24.38 11.34 8.87
CA GLY A 156 -25.78 11.73 9.04
C GLY A 156 -26.25 12.89 8.16
N HIS A 157 -25.59 13.09 7.01
CA HIS A 157 -25.91 14.13 6.03
C HIS A 157 -26.72 13.61 4.84
N ASP A 158 -27.11 12.34 4.84
CA ASP A 158 -27.87 11.70 3.76
C ASP A 158 -29.22 12.39 3.49
N LYS A 159 -29.87 12.94 4.52
CA LYS A 159 -31.09 13.75 4.40
C LYS A 159 -30.97 15.01 3.52
N ASP A 160 -29.75 15.48 3.29
CA ASP A 160 -29.48 16.65 2.44
C ASP A 160 -29.38 16.26 0.95
N PHE A 161 -29.50 14.96 0.64
CA PHE A 161 -29.34 14.40 -0.70
C PHE A 161 -30.44 13.41 -1.06
N GLU A 162 -30.70 13.27 -2.35
CA GLU A 162 -31.60 12.28 -2.94
C GLU A 162 -30.81 11.40 -3.91
N LEU A 163 -30.90 10.08 -3.74
CA LEU A 163 -30.33 9.11 -4.69
C LEU A 163 -31.19 9.07 -5.95
N LEU A 164 -30.56 9.38 -7.08
CA LEU A 164 -31.16 9.24 -8.40
C LEU A 164 -30.65 7.92 -8.98
N GLU A 165 -31.28 6.80 -8.59
CA GLU A 165 -30.95 5.49 -9.16
C GLU A 165 -31.12 5.50 -10.68
N LYS A 166 -30.28 4.74 -11.39
CA LYS A 166 -30.45 4.39 -12.80
C LYS A 166 -30.89 2.94 -12.92
#